data_AF-A0A2Y9BPB1-F1
#
_entry.id   AF-A0A2Y9BPB1-F1
#
_cell.length_a   1.000
_cell.length_b   1.000
_cell.length_c   1.000
_cell.angle_alpha   90.00
_cell.angle_beta   90.00
_cell.angle_gamma   90.00
#
_symmetry.space_group_name_H-M   'P 1'
#
loop_
_entity.id
_entity.type
_entity.pdbx_description
1 polymer ?
#
loop_
_entity_poly.entity_id
_entity_poly.type
_entity_poly.pdbx_seq_one_letter_code
_entity_poly.pdbx_strand_id
1 'polypeptide(L)' 'MLKAYGDNTPNIVDNIRNNLNWQGVRDVFYLSIKDLLLEKKTPAEVAAGIDQSCNTALSIGRGKEK' A
#
# COMPACT_ATOMS: atom_id res chain seq x y z
N MET A 1 22.71 14.98 -12.80
CA MET A 1 21.72 14.63 -11.75
C MET A 1 21.01 13.31 -12.04
N LEU A 2 20.26 13.17 -13.15
CA LEU A 2 19.54 11.92 -13.47
C LEU A 2 20.41 10.66 -13.54
N LYS A 3 21.61 10.74 -14.11
CA LYS A 3 22.54 9.60 -14.18
C LYS A 3 22.98 9.08 -12.81
N ALA A 4 23.35 9.98 -11.89
CA ALA A 4 23.75 9.62 -10.54
C ALA A 4 22.60 8.96 -9.75
N TYR A 5 21.36 9.40 -9.97
CA TYR A 5 20.17 8.74 -9.41
C TYR A 5 19.96 7.34 -9.99
N GLY A 6 20.08 7.18 -11.31
CA GLY A 6 19.97 5.88 -11.98
C GLY A 6 21.07 4.90 -11.55
N ASP A 7 22.32 5.36 -11.50
CA ASP A 7 23.48 4.57 -11.10
C ASP A 7 23.40 4.10 -9.63
N ASN A 8 22.68 4.85 -8.77
CA ASN A 8 22.50 4.48 -7.36
C ASN A 8 21.32 3.52 -7.11
N THR A 9 20.57 3.14 -8.15
CA THR A 9 19.43 2.21 -8.05
C THR A 9 19.75 0.90 -7.30
N PRO A 10 20.92 0.25 -7.48
CA PRO A 10 21.26 -0.97 -6.74
C PRO A 10 21.44 -0.76 -5.23
N ASN A 11 21.70 0.47 -4.79
CA ASN A 11 21.84 0.84 -3.38
C ASN A 11 20.52 1.35 -2.77
N ILE A 12 19.45 1.45 -3.57
CA ILE A 12 18.12 1.76 -3.06
C ILE A 12 17.62 0.55 -2.30
N VAL A 13 17.42 0.71 -1.00
CA VAL A 13 16.71 -0.28 -0.18
C VAL A 13 15.29 -0.36 -0.70
N ASP A 14 15.04 -1.41 -1.46
CA ASP A 14 13.73 -1.70 -2.02
C ASP A 14 12.84 -2.32 -0.94
N ASN A 15 12.30 -1.46 -0.07
CA ASN A 15 11.44 -1.89 1.05
C ASN A 15 10.05 -2.40 0.58
N ILE A 16 9.86 -2.55 -0.73
CA ILE A 16 8.55 -2.51 -1.35
C ILE A 16 8.38 -3.52 -2.51
N ARG A 17 9.36 -3.74 -3.42
CA ARG A 17 9.17 -4.58 -4.64
C ARG A 17 8.87 -6.05 -4.37
N ASN A 18 9.27 -6.61 -3.24
CA ASN A 18 8.95 -8.00 -2.88
C ASN A 18 7.66 -8.16 -2.07
N ASN A 19 6.98 -7.07 -1.73
CA ASN A 19 5.72 -7.14 -1.01
C ASN A 19 4.56 -7.29 -2.00
N LEU A 20 3.82 -8.38 -1.84
CA LEU A 20 2.65 -8.73 -2.63
C LEU A 20 1.71 -7.54 -2.82
N ASN A 21 1.56 -7.10 -4.08
CA ASN A 21 0.69 -5.99 -4.49
C ASN A 21 0.72 -4.75 -3.57
N TRP A 22 1.92 -4.40 -3.07
CA TRP A 22 2.12 -3.29 -2.14
C TRP A 22 1.50 -1.96 -2.61
N GLN A 23 1.53 -1.69 -3.93
CA GLN A 23 0.99 -0.47 -4.50
C GLN A 23 -0.54 -0.47 -4.37
N GLY A 24 -1.19 -1.59 -4.69
CA GLY A 24 -2.64 -1.72 -4.53
C GLY A 24 -3.10 -1.61 -3.07
N VAL A 25 -2.31 -2.13 -2.12
CA VAL A 25 -2.58 -1.93 -0.69
C VAL A 25 -2.41 -0.46 -0.31
N ARG A 26 -1.34 0.20 -0.78
CA ARG A 26 -1.10 1.62 -0.52
C ARG A 26 -2.26 2.47 -1.04
N ASP A 27 -2.77 2.19 -2.24
CA ASP A 27 -3.81 2.94 -2.92
C ASP A 27 -5.15 2.95 -2.16
N VAL A 28 -5.43 1.91 -1.36
CA VAL A 28 -6.66 1.82 -0.56
C VAL A 28 -6.46 2.23 0.90
N PHE A 29 -5.27 1.97 1.47
CA PHE A 29 -4.96 2.22 2.88
C PHE A 29 -5.11 3.70 3.27
N TYR A 30 -4.57 4.63 2.46
CA TYR A 30 -4.56 6.05 2.82
C TYR A 30 -5.97 6.66 2.90
N LEU A 31 -6.95 6.08 2.19
CA LEU A 31 -8.34 6.55 2.22
C LEU A 31 -8.95 6.35 3.62
N SER A 32 -8.70 5.20 4.24
CA SER A 32 -9.16 4.90 5.59
C SER A 32 -8.48 5.79 6.63
N ILE A 33 -7.19 6.06 6.47
CA ILE A 33 -6.47 7.00 7.35
C ILE A 33 -6.99 8.43 7.17
N LYS A 34 -7.30 8.85 5.94
CA LYS A 34 -7.92 10.15 5.69
C LYS A 34 -9.27 10.26 6.40
N ASP A 35 -10.12 9.23 6.33
CA ASP A 35 -11.42 9.24 7.00
C ASP A 35 -11.28 9.28 8.52
N LEU A 36 -10.26 8.62 9.09
CA LEU A 36 -9.94 8.69 10.51
C LEU A 36 -9.54 10.11 10.94
N LEU A 37 -8.60 10.72 10.21
CA LEU A 37 -8.05 12.04 10.53
C LEU A 37 -9.07 13.18 10.34
N LEU A 38 -10.06 12.97 9.46
CA LEU A 38 -11.18 13.88 9.27
C LEU A 38 -12.36 13.57 10.20
N GLU A 39 -12.20 12.63 11.13
CA GLU A 39 -13.23 12.19 12.09
C GLU A 39 -14.55 11.74 11.42
N LYS A 40 -14.47 11.29 10.16
CA LYS A 40 -15.62 10.81 9.39
C LYS A 40 -16.06 9.41 9.77
N LYS A 41 -15.13 8.65 10.37
CA LYS A 41 -15.33 7.28 10.83
C LYS A 41 -14.62 7.09 12.16
N THR A 42 -15.17 6.22 12.99
CA THR A 42 -14.54 5.81 14.24
C THR A 42 -13.28 4.96 13.96
N PRO A 43 -12.35 4.86 14.93
CA PRO A 43 -11.20 3.97 14.81
C PRO A 43 -11.57 2.52 14.49
N ALA A 44 -12.70 2.03 15.03
CA ALA A 44 -13.18 0.66 14.80
C ALA A 44 -13.64 0.45 13.34
N GLU A 45 -14.40 1.39 12.79
CA GLU A 45 -14.86 1.34 11.39
C GLU A 45 -13.67 1.46 10.41
N VAL A 46 -12.69 2.29 10.74
CA VAL A 46 -11.46 2.43 9.96
C VAL A 46 -10.66 1.14 9.98
N ALA A 47 -10.50 0.51 11.15
CA ALA A 47 -9.79 -0.77 11.26
C ALA A 47 -10.46 -1.88 10.44
N ALA A 48 -11.79 -2.00 10.51
CA ALA A 48 -12.54 -2.95 9.71
C ALA A 48 -12.42 -2.65 8.19
N GLY A 49 -12.47 -1.37 7.81
CA GLY A 49 -12.29 -0.95 6.42
C GLY A 49 -10.88 -1.24 5.88
N ILE A 50 -9.84 -1.04 6.69
CA ILE A 50 -8.46 -1.39 6.35
C ILE A 50 -8.36 -2.90 6.14
N ASP A 51 -8.86 -3.71 7.08
CA ASP A 51 -8.81 -5.16 6.99
C ASP A 51 -9.46 -5.65 5.68
N GLN A 52 -10.69 -5.22 5.40
CA GLN A 52 -11.40 -5.63 4.20
C GLN A 52 -10.70 -5.18 2.91
N SER A 53 -10.37 -3.88 2.80
CA SER A 53 -9.83 -3.31 1.56
C SER A 53 -8.41 -3.78 1.25
N CYS A 54 -7.55 -3.86 2.26
CA CYS A 54 -6.17 -4.30 2.07
C CYS A 54 -6.10 -5.80 1.77
N ASN A 55 -6.90 -6.65 2.45
CA ASN A 55 -6.96 -8.08 2.13
C ASN A 55 -7.54 -8.34 0.73
N THR A 56 -8.47 -7.50 0.27
CA THR A 56 -8.96 -7.55 -1.12
C THR A 56 -7.83 -7.21 -2.10
N ALA A 57 -7.08 -6.14 -1.86
CA ALA A 57 -5.93 -5.77 -2.69
C ALA A 57 -4.85 -6.87 -2.70
N LEU A 58 -4.53 -7.48 -1.56
CA LEU A 58 -3.59 -8.60 -1.48
C LEU A 58 -4.09 -9.82 -2.27
N SER A 59 -5.39 -10.11 -2.23
CA SER A 59 -5.99 -11.22 -2.99
C SER A 59 -5.87 -11.02 -4.50
N ILE A 60 -6.03 -9.78 -4.99
CA ILE A 60 -5.76 -9.44 -6.41
C ILE A 60 -4.30 -9.68 -6.76
N GLY A 61 -3.37 -9.33 -5.86
CA GLY A 61 -1.95 -9.64 -6.01
C GLY A 61 -1.69 -11.13 -6.23
N ARG A 62 -2.27 -11.98 -5.37
CA ARG A 62 -2.13 -13.45 -5.46
C ARG A 62 -2.74 -14.02 -6.74
N GLY A 63 -3.80 -13.41 -7.24
CA GLY A 63 -4.45 -13.82 -8.49
C GLY A 63 -3.64 -13.52 -9.75
N LYS A 64 -2.69 -12.57 -9.68
CA LYS A 64 -1.81 -12.21 -10.82
C LYS A 64 -0.53 -13.05 -10.91
N GLU A 65 -0.23 -13.87 -9.90
CA GLU A 65 0.94 -14.77 -9.87
C GLU A 65 0.64 -16.18 -10.42
N LYS A 66 -0.57 -16.41 -10.96
CA LYS A 66 -0.94 -17.64 -11.69
C LYS A 66 -0.87 -17.42 -13.20
#